data_AF-A0A9P7CZY9-F1
#
_entry.id   AF-A0A9P7CZY9-F1
#
_cell.length_a   1.000
_cell.length_b   1.000
_cell.length_c   1.000
_cell.angle_alpha   90.00
_cell.angle_beta   90.00
_cell.angle_gamma   90.00
#
_symmetry.space_group_name_H-M   'P 1'
#
loop_
_entity.id
_entity.type
_entity.pdbx_description
1 polymer ?
#
loop_
_entity_poly.entity_id
_entity_poly.type
_entity_poly.pdbx_seq_one_letter_code
_entity_poly.pdbx_strand_id
1 'polypeptide(L)'
;MSCLTSLAATADDWRTRSIYVITDRFALADKGNGIAPTVPCDIVAHDYCGGSWRGVIDHLDYIKQMGFDEVWISPVYFNIEATGLKTFTPSIRISALRTI
;
A
#
# COMPACT_ATOMS: atom_id res chain seq x y z
N MET A 1 28.22 -4.12 25.68
CA MET A 1 27.15 -3.83 24.72
C MET A 1 27.79 -3.35 23.44
N SER A 2 27.80 -4.18 22.39
CA SER A 2 28.28 -3.77 21.06
C SER A 2 27.08 -3.21 20.29
N CYS A 3 27.20 -1.99 19.78
CA CYS A 3 26.19 -1.38 18.92
C CYS A 3 26.35 -1.98 17.52
N LEU A 4 25.35 -2.72 17.03
CA LEU A 4 25.35 -3.24 15.67
C LEU A 4 25.09 -2.08 14.70
N THR A 5 26.02 -1.84 13.80
CA THR A 5 25.85 -0.90 12.68
C THR A 5 24.90 -1.52 11.65
N SER A 6 23.78 -0.86 11.38
CA SER A 6 22.85 -1.25 10.32
C SER A 6 23.48 -1.00 8.94
N LEU A 7 23.43 -2.01 8.06
CA LEU A 7 23.75 -1.88 6.64
C LEU A 7 22.52 -1.36 5.91
N ALA A 8 22.37 -0.03 5.84
CA ALA A 8 21.33 0.61 5.05
C ALA A 8 21.80 0.87 3.61
N ALA A 9 20.90 0.75 2.64
CA ALA A 9 21.20 1.07 1.25
C ALA A 9 21.35 2.59 1.06
N THR A 10 22.07 3.02 0.02
CA THR A 10 22.21 4.44 -0.30
C THR A 10 20.91 5.00 -0.89
N ALA A 11 20.77 6.33 -0.94
CA ALA A 11 19.58 6.95 -1.53
C ALA A 11 19.38 6.55 -3.00
N ASP A 12 20.45 6.31 -3.74
CA ASP A 12 20.37 5.86 -5.15
C ASP A 12 19.97 4.38 -5.27
N ASP A 13 20.41 3.55 -4.33
CA ASP A 13 19.96 2.15 -4.27
C ASP A 13 18.45 2.09 -4.00
N TRP A 14 17.95 2.89 -3.04
CA TRP A 14 16.51 2.94 -2.73
C TRP A 14 15.64 3.40 -3.90
N ARG A 15 16.16 4.26 -4.79
CA ARG A 15 15.43 4.72 -5.98
C ARG A 15 15.20 3.64 -7.03
N THR A 16 16.11 2.67 -7.14
CA THR A 16 16.03 1.63 -8.18
C THR A 16 15.21 0.42 -7.74
N ARG A 17 14.98 0.29 -6.43
CA ARG A 17 14.37 -0.90 -5.82
C ARG A 17 12.98 -0.67 -5.22
N SER A 18 12.50 0.57 -5.24
CA SER A 18 11.19 0.97 -4.75
C SER A 18 10.15 1.03 -5.87
N ILE A 19 8.94 0.56 -5.56
CA ILE A 19 7.75 0.74 -6.40
C ILE A 19 6.75 1.66 -5.71
N TYR A 20 6.17 2.59 -6.46
CA TYR A 20 5.10 3.47 -5.95
C TYR A 20 3.73 2.80 -6.10
N VAL A 21 3.01 2.66 -4.99
CA VAL A 21 1.71 1.98 -4.95
C VAL A 21 0.61 2.93 -4.48
N ILE A 22 -0.49 2.96 -5.24
CA ILE A 22 -1.72 3.67 -4.88
C ILE A 22 -2.68 2.67 -4.23
N THR A 23 -2.89 2.78 -2.92
CA THR A 23 -3.63 1.78 -2.14
C THR A 23 -5.04 1.50 -2.67
N ASP A 24 -5.77 2.53 -3.10
CA ASP A 24 -7.15 2.40 -3.60
C ASP A 24 -7.25 1.63 -4.93
N ARG A 25 -6.18 1.63 -5.75
CA ARG A 25 -6.18 1.04 -7.10
C ARG A 25 -5.24 -0.13 -7.28
N PHE A 26 -4.57 -0.57 -6.21
CA PHE A 26 -3.63 -1.67 -6.28
C PHE A 26 -4.33 -3.03 -6.27
N ALA A 27 -5.08 -3.31 -5.20
CA ALA A 27 -5.76 -4.60 -5.03
C ALA A 27 -6.91 -4.50 -4.03
N LEU A 28 -7.99 -5.22 -4.35
CA LEU A 28 -9.09 -5.47 -3.45
C LEU A 28 -8.70 -6.59 -2.46
N ALA A 29 -9.19 -6.52 -1.23
CA ALA A 29 -8.96 -7.58 -0.26
C ALA A 29 -9.67 -8.87 -0.73
N ASP A 30 -8.94 -9.98 -0.75
CA ASP A 30 -9.56 -11.29 -0.91
C ASP A 30 -10.43 -11.58 0.32
N LYS A 31 -11.64 -12.11 0.09
CA LYS A 31 -12.53 -12.58 1.16
C LYS A 31 -12.20 -14.01 1.62
N GLY A 32 -11.04 -14.53 1.24
CA GLY A 32 -10.53 -15.84 1.64
C GLY A 32 -10.94 -16.97 0.69
N ASN A 33 -11.42 -16.66 -0.50
CA ASN A 33 -11.82 -17.64 -1.52
C ASN A 33 -10.95 -17.57 -2.79
N GLY A 34 -9.87 -16.79 -2.79
CA GLY A 34 -9.02 -16.57 -3.96
C GLY A 34 -9.64 -15.64 -5.00
N ILE A 35 -10.79 -15.01 -4.71
CA ILE A 35 -11.54 -14.18 -5.65
C ILE A 35 -11.77 -12.81 -5.01
N ALA A 36 -11.02 -11.82 -5.50
CA ALA A 36 -11.29 -10.42 -5.21
C ALA A 36 -12.71 -10.05 -5.66
N PRO A 37 -13.49 -9.31 -4.85
CA PRO A 37 -14.82 -8.84 -5.26
C PRO A 37 -14.71 -7.98 -6.52
N THR A 38 -15.71 -8.00 -7.39
CA THR A 38 -15.77 -7.02 -8.49
C THR A 38 -16.48 -5.77 -7.97
N VAL A 39 -15.75 -4.67 -7.84
CA VAL A 39 -16.29 -3.36 -7.46
C VAL A 39 -16.29 -2.47 -8.70
N PRO A 40 -17.40 -1.79 -9.03
CA PRO A 40 -17.40 -0.77 -10.08
C PRO A 40 -16.33 0.28 -9.75
N CYS A 41 -15.44 0.54 -10.69
CA CYS A 41 -14.33 1.49 -10.56
C CYS A 41 -14.24 2.27 -11.87
N ASP A 42 -14.88 3.44 -11.93
CA ASP A 42 -14.72 4.38 -13.04
C ASP A 42 -13.57 5.34 -12.73
N ILE A 43 -12.43 5.06 -13.35
CA ILE A 43 -11.22 5.87 -13.20
C ILE A 43 -11.36 7.27 -13.81
N VAL A 44 -12.25 7.46 -14.79
CA VAL A 44 -12.48 8.76 -15.45
C VAL A 44 -13.35 9.64 -14.56
N ALA A 45 -14.32 9.05 -13.86
CA ALA A 45 -15.12 9.72 -12.85
C ALA A 45 -14.36 10.01 -11.55
N HIS A 46 -13.12 9.51 -11.41
CA HIS A 46 -12.33 9.54 -10.18
C HIS A 46 -13.01 8.81 -9.01
N ASP A 47 -13.77 7.77 -9.31
CA ASP A 47 -14.43 6.97 -8.29
C ASP A 47 -13.40 6.21 -7.43
N TYR A 48 -13.82 5.92 -6.21
CA TYR A 48 -13.13 5.01 -5.32
C TYR A 48 -13.26 3.58 -5.81
N CYS A 49 -12.11 2.94 -6.00
CA CYS A 49 -12.04 1.59 -6.53
C CYS A 49 -12.05 0.53 -5.43
N GLY A 50 -11.92 0.92 -4.15
CA GLY A 50 -12.12 0.06 -2.99
C GLY A 50 -10.88 -0.73 -2.58
N GLY A 51 -9.71 -0.38 -3.12
CA GLY A 51 -8.45 -1.00 -2.74
C GLY A 51 -8.13 -0.81 -1.26
N SER A 52 -7.44 -1.79 -0.67
CA SER A 52 -7.21 -1.82 0.78
C SER A 52 -5.82 -2.31 1.12
N TRP A 53 -5.36 -1.97 2.33
CA TRP A 53 -4.11 -2.47 2.90
C TRP A 53 -4.02 -3.99 2.91
N ARG A 54 -5.14 -4.67 3.16
CA ARG A 54 -5.18 -6.14 3.15
C ARG A 54 -4.91 -6.68 1.75
N GLY A 55 -5.48 -6.06 0.72
CA GLY A 55 -5.22 -6.40 -0.68
C GLY A 55 -3.76 -6.19 -1.07
N VAL A 56 -3.11 -5.12 -0.57
CA VAL A 56 -1.66 -4.92 -0.75
C VAL A 56 -0.86 -6.07 -0.13
N ILE A 57 -1.18 -6.44 1.11
CA ILE A 57 -0.52 -7.54 1.82
C ILE A 57 -0.69 -8.88 1.07
N ASP A 58 -1.89 -9.14 0.53
CA ASP A 58 -2.18 -10.35 -0.24
C ASP A 58 -1.33 -10.47 -1.53
N HIS A 59 -0.78 -9.37 -2.02
CA HIS A 59 -0.04 -9.32 -3.29
C HIS A 59 1.44 -8.92 -3.10
N LEU A 60 2.01 -9.06 -1.90
CA LEU A 60 3.45 -8.80 -1.68
C LEU A 60 4.34 -9.74 -2.50
N ASP A 61 3.90 -10.99 -2.70
CA ASP A 61 4.65 -11.94 -3.54
C ASP A 61 4.68 -11.51 -5.01
N TYR A 62 3.63 -10.85 -5.50
CA TYR A 62 3.62 -10.26 -6.85
C TYR A 62 4.68 -9.15 -6.98
N ILE A 63 4.77 -8.26 -5.99
CA ILE A 63 5.79 -7.20 -5.97
C ILE A 63 7.20 -7.79 -5.93
N LYS A 64 7.41 -8.83 -5.11
CA LYS A 64 8.69 -9.51 -4.99
C LYS A 64 9.10 -10.21 -6.30
N GLN A 65 8.16 -10.83 -6.99
CA GLN A 65 8.43 -11.50 -8.29
C GLN A 65 8.76 -10.51 -9.41
N MET A 66 8.29 -9.26 -9.31
CA MET A 66 8.71 -8.18 -10.20
C MET A 66 10.14 -7.69 -9.93
N GLY A 67 10.77 -8.11 -8.83
CA GLY A 67 12.14 -7.75 -8.46
C GLY A 67 12.25 -6.51 -7.55
N PHE A 68 11.14 -6.01 -7.03
CA PHE A 68 11.13 -4.93 -6.04
C PHE A 68 11.14 -5.50 -4.62
N ASP A 69 11.87 -4.84 -3.73
CA ASP A 69 11.94 -5.20 -2.32
C ASP A 69 11.51 -4.09 -1.37
N GLU A 70 11.12 -2.93 -1.93
CA GLU A 70 10.53 -1.82 -1.18
C GLU A 70 9.24 -1.30 -1.84
N VAL A 71 8.26 -0.93 -1.02
CA VAL A 71 7.00 -0.33 -1.45
C VAL A 71 6.87 1.08 -0.90
N TRP A 72 6.84 2.07 -1.79
CA TRP A 72 6.48 3.44 -1.45
C TRP A 72 4.98 3.62 -1.61
N ILE A 73 4.30 3.84 -0.49
CA ILE A 73 2.84 3.94 -0.49
C ILE A 73 2.39 5.39 -0.68
N SER A 74 1.35 5.58 -1.49
CA SER A 74 0.63 6.85 -1.59
C SER A 74 0.24 7.38 -0.22
N PRO A 75 0.22 8.71 -0.01
CA PRO A 75 -0.18 9.30 1.27
C PRO A 75 -1.49 8.73 1.80
N VAL A 76 -1.51 8.35 3.09
CA VAL A 76 -2.67 7.71 3.75
C VAL A 76 -3.70 8.75 4.18
N TYR A 77 -4.08 9.64 3.28
CA TYR A 77 -5.16 10.59 3.49
C TYR A 77 -6.44 10.04 2.84
N PHE A 78 -7.60 10.42 3.38
CA PHE A 78 -8.85 10.24 2.66
C PHE A 78 -8.75 11.01 1.34
N ASN A 79 -8.98 10.33 0.21
CA ASN A 79 -9.12 11.06 -1.05
C ASN A 79 -10.42 11.88 -0.97
N ILE A 80 -10.38 13.10 -1.50
CA ILE A 80 -11.59 13.91 -1.59
C ILE A 80 -12.49 13.30 -2.66
N GLU A 81 -13.68 12.84 -2.27
CA GLU A 81 -14.72 12.54 -3.25
C GLU A 81 -15.12 13.85 -3.93
N ALA A 82 -15.36 13.84 -5.24
CA ALA A 82 -15.95 14.98 -5.94
C ALA A 82 -17.35 15.36 -5.40
N THR A 83 -17.90 14.55 -4.49
CA THR A 83 -19.25 14.73 -3.92
C THR A 83 -19.29 14.48 -2.41
N GLY A 84 -18.78 15.44 -1.62
CA GLY A 84 -19.25 15.66 -0.25
C GLY A 84 -18.47 14.94 0.87
N LEU A 85 -17.89 15.78 1.73
CA LEU A 85 -17.21 15.47 3.00
C LEU A 85 -17.78 14.26 3.78
N LYS A 86 -16.99 13.19 3.92
CA LYS A 86 -17.02 12.32 5.10
C LYS A 86 -15.66 12.33 5.77
N THR A 87 -15.44 13.32 6.64
CA THR A 87 -14.33 13.30 7.59
C THR A 87 -14.59 12.21 8.63
N PHE A 88 -13.89 11.07 8.51
CA PHE A 88 -13.81 10.07 9.57
C PHE A 88 -12.42 10.14 10.21
N THR A 89 -12.37 10.21 11.54
CA THR A 89 -11.15 10.36 12.34
C THR A 89 -10.31 9.07 12.29
N PRO A 90 -9.06 9.07 11.81
CA PRO A 90 -8.25 7.86 11.82
C PRO A 90 -7.64 7.66 13.21
N SER A 91 -8.07 6.64 13.94
CA SER A 91 -7.24 6.02 14.98
C SER A 91 -6.30 5.01 14.32
N ILE A 92 -5.17 5.47 13.80
CA ILE A 92 -4.10 4.60 13.29
C ILE A 92 -3.03 4.46 14.38
N ARG A 93 -2.89 3.27 14.96
CA ARG A 93 -1.62 2.82 15.57
C ARG A 93 -0.90 1.95 14.54
N ILE A 94 0.16 2.47 13.93
CA ILE A 94 1.17 1.65 13.25
C ILE A 94 2.13 1.16 14.33
N SER A 95 2.05 -0.12 14.68
CA SER A 95 3.12 -0.79 15.43
C SER A 95 4.05 -1.44 14.41
N ALA A 96 4.97 -0.64 13.86
CA ALA A 96 6.07 -1.15 13.07
C ALA A 96 7.12 -1.72 14.03
N LEU A 97 7.23 -3.04 14.10
CA LEU A 97 8.45 -3.74 14.53
C LEU A 97 8.29 -5.24 14.26
N ARG A 98 8.68 -5.65 13.06
CA ARG A 98 9.32 -6.96 12.88
C ARG A 98 10.55 -6.76 12.00
N THR A 99 11.57 -6.28 12.69
CA THR A 99 13.00 -6.50 12.50
C THR A 99 13.35 -7.53 11.44
N ILE A 100 14.08 -7.08 10.42
CA ILE A 100 15.37 -7.69 10.08
C ILE A 100 16.43 -6.71 10.57
#